data_AF-A0A498ENM7-F1
#
_entry.id   AF-A0A498ENM7-F1
#
_cell.length_a   1.000
_cell.length_b   1.000
_cell.length_c   1.000
_cell.angle_alpha   90.00
_cell.angle_beta   90.00
_cell.angle_gamma   90.00
#
_symmetry.space_group_name_H-M   'P 1'
#
loop_
_entity.id
_entity.type
_entity.pdbx_description
1 polymer ?
#
loop_
_entity_poly.entity_id
_entity_poly.type
_entity_poly.pdbx_seq_one_letter_code
_entity_poly.pdbx_strand_id
1 'polypeptide(L)'
;MLSMLAEKEHENAGTVVVTTKKPAPTIAQELEHLTGVSPEQFEVIDTTSVADLLDQRTTADNLRYVSSPGDLTGIGIHLTEALREHYEASQSAQVGLHVLSTLVMYADMKRLFQFLHVITGRIAATGFSGVFTLDTGFVDERELALLKQPFDGIVETRETDGDPE
;
A
#
# COMPACT_ATOMS: atom_id res chain seq x y z
N MET A 1 5.92 -1.28 -8.31
CA MET A 1 5.56 -0.63 -7.03
C MET A 1 6.67 -0.75 -6.01
N LEU A 2 7.05 -1.94 -5.53
CA LEU A 2 8.10 -2.05 -4.50
C LEU A 2 9.43 -1.42 -4.93
N SER A 3 9.84 -1.57 -6.19
CA SER A 3 11.01 -0.87 -6.73
C SER A 3 10.88 0.66 -6.68
N MET A 4 9.69 1.21 -6.90
CA MET A 4 9.46 2.66 -6.76
C MET A 4 9.51 3.13 -5.31
N LEU A 5 9.11 2.27 -4.35
CA LEU A 5 9.26 2.56 -2.91
C LEU A 5 10.70 2.35 -2.41
N ALA A 6 11.47 1.52 -3.11
CA ALA A 6 12.89 1.33 -2.83
C ALA A 6 13.69 2.56 -3.29
N GLU A 7 13.26 3.21 -4.37
CA GLU A 7 13.75 4.51 -4.82
C GLU A 7 13.21 5.62 -3.89
N LYS A 8 13.86 5.78 -2.74
CA LYS A 8 13.48 6.82 -1.77
C LYS A 8 13.86 8.21 -2.28
N GLU A 9 12.93 9.16 -2.17
CA GLU A 9 13.22 10.58 -2.42
C GLU A 9 14.15 11.18 -1.35
N HIS A 10 14.15 10.61 -0.14
CA HIS A 10 15.01 11.02 0.97
C HIS A 10 15.64 9.79 1.62
N GLU A 11 16.93 9.86 1.96
CA GLU A 11 17.68 8.74 2.56
C GLU A 11 17.02 8.19 3.85
N ASN A 12 16.35 9.05 4.62
CA ASN A 12 15.67 8.67 5.86
C ASN A 12 14.14 8.55 5.72
N ALA A 13 13.60 8.42 4.51
CA ALA A 13 12.16 8.22 4.36
C ALA A 13 11.75 6.84 4.90
N GLY A 14 10.71 6.82 5.73
CA GLY A 14 10.02 5.59 6.13
C GLY A 14 9.27 4.97 4.96
N THR A 15 8.90 3.70 5.10
CA THR A 15 8.12 2.98 4.09
C THR A 15 6.94 2.29 4.76
N VAL A 16 5.73 2.62 4.30
CA VAL A 16 4.47 2.06 4.80
C VAL A 16 3.78 1.34 3.66
N VAL A 17 3.49 0.05 3.79
CA VAL A 17 2.89 -0.75 2.71
C VAL A 17 1.62 -1.43 3.17
N VAL A 18 0.53 -1.24 2.42
CA VAL A 18 -0.67 -2.07 2.52
C VAL A 18 -0.58 -3.19 1.49
N THR A 19 -0.61 -4.44 1.94
CA THR A 19 -0.57 -5.62 1.07
C THR A 19 -1.89 -6.37 1.03
N THR A 20 -2.38 -6.60 -0.19
CA THR A 20 -3.66 -7.26 -0.47
C THR A 20 -3.52 -8.60 -1.18
N LYS A 21 -2.30 -9.01 -1.56
CA LYS A 21 -2.06 -10.27 -2.30
C LYS A 21 -0.96 -11.15 -1.72
N LYS A 22 0.00 -10.57 -0.98
CA LYS A 22 1.13 -11.30 -0.39
C LYS A 22 1.13 -11.09 1.12
N PRO A 23 1.55 -12.08 1.91
CA PRO A 23 1.73 -11.91 3.35
C PRO A 23 2.75 -10.80 3.67
N ALA A 24 2.57 -10.13 4.81
CA ALA A 24 3.47 -9.08 5.29
C ALA A 24 4.96 -9.45 5.26
N PRO A 25 5.37 -10.63 5.78
CA PRO A 25 6.77 -11.03 5.79
C PRO A 25 7.39 -11.11 4.39
N THR A 26 6.62 -11.52 3.38
CA THR A 26 7.09 -11.59 1.99
C THR A 26 7.37 -10.20 1.43
N ILE A 27 6.49 -9.23 1.71
CA ILE A 27 6.69 -7.84 1.28
C ILE A 27 7.93 -7.23 1.94
N ALA A 28 8.11 -7.44 3.25
CA ALA A 28 9.25 -6.92 3.98
C ALA A 28 10.58 -7.51 3.47
N GLN A 29 10.62 -8.81 3.15
CA GLN A 29 11.77 -9.46 2.53
C GLN A 29 12.06 -8.95 1.11
N GLU A 30 11.02 -8.71 0.30
CA GLU A 30 11.19 -8.14 -1.04
C GLU A 30 11.76 -6.72 -0.97
N LEU A 31 11.31 -5.90 -0.02
CA LEU A 31 11.85 -4.57 0.22
C LEU A 31 13.30 -4.62 0.75
N GLU A 32 13.61 -5.55 1.66
CA GLU A 32 14.99 -5.78 2.13
C GLU A 32 15.91 -6.11 0.95
N HIS A 33 15.48 -7.01 0.05
CA HIS A 33 16.29 -7.36 -1.12
C HIS A 33 16.53 -6.18 -2.06
N LEU A 34 15.55 -5.29 -2.23
CA LEU A 34 15.64 -4.13 -3.10
C LEU A 34 16.44 -2.97 -2.49
N THR A 35 16.44 -2.83 -1.17
CA THR A 35 16.98 -1.64 -0.48
C THR A 35 18.19 -1.92 0.41
N GLY A 36 18.42 -3.17 0.80
CA GLY A 36 19.38 -3.58 1.83
C GLY A 36 18.99 -3.16 3.26
N VAL A 37 17.78 -2.62 3.46
CA VAL A 37 17.26 -2.16 4.76
C VAL A 37 16.56 -3.31 5.48
N SER A 38 16.78 -3.42 6.79
CA SER A 38 16.23 -4.53 7.59
C SER A 38 14.68 -4.55 7.58
N PRO A 39 14.05 -5.74 7.53
CA PRO A 39 12.59 -5.90 7.47
C PRO A 39 11.81 -5.17 8.58
N GLU A 40 12.41 -4.99 9.75
CA GLU A 40 11.81 -4.32 10.91
C GLU A 40 11.59 -2.81 10.71
N GLN A 41 12.24 -2.22 9.70
CA GLN A 41 12.09 -0.80 9.36
C GLN A 41 10.93 -0.52 8.40
N PHE A 42 10.28 -1.55 7.88
CA PHE A 42 9.12 -1.41 7.00
C PHE A 42 7.84 -1.63 7.79
N GLU A 43 6.92 -0.67 7.74
CA GLU A 43 5.59 -0.86 8.30
C GLU A 43 4.70 -1.53 7.26
N VAL A 44 4.17 -2.72 7.56
CA VAL A 44 3.35 -3.49 6.62
C VAL A 44 1.99 -3.80 7.23
N ILE A 45 0.93 -3.39 6.53
CA ILE A 45 -0.46 -3.66 6.85
C ILE A 45 -0.94 -4.81 5.95
N ASP A 46 -1.12 -5.98 6.54
CA ASP A 46 -1.47 -7.22 5.86
C ASP A 46 -2.97 -7.50 5.92
N THR A 47 -3.61 -7.55 4.74
CA THR A 47 -5.04 -7.88 4.61
C THR A 47 -5.29 -9.33 4.17
N THR A 48 -4.22 -10.13 3.99
CA THR A 48 -4.24 -11.48 3.45
C THR A 48 -4.16 -12.56 4.53
N SER A 49 -3.52 -12.22 5.65
CA SER A 49 -3.36 -13.12 6.78
C SER A 49 -4.49 -12.92 7.79
N VAL A 50 -5.05 -14.01 8.32
CA VAL A 50 -6.10 -13.95 9.36
C VAL A 50 -5.45 -13.67 10.71
N ALA A 51 -5.85 -12.58 11.37
CA ALA A 51 -5.35 -12.18 12.69
C ALA A 51 -5.45 -13.31 13.75
N ASP A 52 -6.55 -14.06 13.77
CA ASP A 52 -6.78 -15.16 14.73
C ASP A 52 -5.81 -16.35 14.58
N LEU A 53 -5.13 -16.51 13.44
CA LEU A 53 -4.12 -17.55 13.23
C LEU A 53 -2.70 -17.09 13.65
N LEU A 54 -2.56 -15.83 14.07
CA LEU A 54 -1.28 -15.19 14.35
C LEU A 54 -1.01 -14.95 15.83
N ASP A 55 -1.96 -15.30 16.71
CA ASP A 55 -1.87 -15.25 18.19
C ASP A 55 -0.68 -16.05 18.80
N GLN A 56 0.14 -16.71 17.96
CA GLN A 56 1.32 -17.48 18.37
C GLN A 56 2.66 -16.93 17.85
N ARG A 57 2.65 -15.86 17.05
CA ARG A 57 3.88 -15.17 16.65
C ARG A 57 3.80 -13.80 17.28
N THR A 58 4.76 -13.46 18.13
CA THR A 58 5.09 -12.07 18.46
C THR A 58 5.14 -11.29 17.15
N THR A 59 4.04 -10.64 16.80
CA THR A 59 3.96 -9.81 15.60
C THR A 59 4.86 -8.64 15.90
N ALA A 60 5.98 -8.53 15.19
CA ALA A 60 6.83 -7.36 15.30
C ALA A 60 5.95 -6.11 15.12
N ASP A 61 6.15 -5.07 15.93
CA ASP A 61 5.25 -3.91 16.01
C ASP A 61 5.02 -3.21 14.65
N ASN A 62 5.93 -3.42 13.71
CA ASN A 62 5.86 -2.92 12.34
C ASN A 62 4.94 -3.74 11.40
N LEU A 63 4.45 -4.91 11.83
CA LEU A 63 3.54 -5.76 11.05
C LEU A 63 2.12 -5.70 11.65
N ARG A 64 1.21 -5.00 10.99
CA ARG A 64 -0.18 -4.85 11.39
C ARG A 64 -1.07 -5.74 10.53
N TYR A 65 -2.08 -6.38 11.12
CA TYR A 65 -2.96 -7.31 10.43
C TYR A 65 -4.41 -6.82 10.49
N VAL A 66 -5.09 -6.84 9.36
CA VAL A 66 -6.52 -6.52 9.27
C VAL A 66 -7.32 -7.72 8.83
N SER A 67 -8.61 -7.73 9.17
CA SER A 67 -9.47 -8.90 9.05
C SER A 67 -9.67 -9.40 7.61
N SER A 68 -9.62 -8.49 6.62
CA SER A 68 -9.77 -8.82 5.20
C SER A 68 -9.41 -7.63 4.31
N PRO A 69 -9.26 -7.83 2.98
CA PRO A 69 -9.13 -6.71 2.03
C PRO A 69 -10.36 -5.79 2.02
N GLY A 70 -11.54 -6.27 2.42
CA GLY A 70 -12.77 -5.46 2.49
C GLY A 70 -12.86 -4.56 3.72
N ASP A 71 -11.94 -4.73 4.67
CA ASP A 71 -11.87 -3.94 5.91
C ASP A 71 -11.19 -2.59 5.68
N LEU A 72 -11.81 -1.76 4.84
CA LEU A 72 -11.31 -0.42 4.52
C LEU A 72 -11.16 0.47 5.76
N THR A 73 -11.95 0.19 6.81
CA THR A 73 -11.85 0.89 8.08
C THR A 73 -10.56 0.51 8.81
N GLY A 74 -10.29 -0.79 8.99
CA GLY A 74 -9.06 -1.29 9.61
C GLY A 74 -7.81 -0.83 8.86
N ILE A 75 -7.82 -0.94 7.52
CA ILE A 75 -6.73 -0.44 6.67
C ILE A 75 -6.54 1.06 6.88
N GLY A 76 -7.63 1.84 6.87
CA GLY A 76 -7.58 3.28 7.04
C GLY A 76 -7.05 3.70 8.40
N ILE A 77 -7.45 3.04 9.48
CA ILE A 77 -6.95 3.32 10.84
C ILE A 77 -5.43 3.15 10.86
N HIS A 78 -4.92 1.97 10.49
CA HIS A 78 -3.48 1.71 10.56
C HIS A 78 -2.66 2.61 9.63
N LEU A 79 -3.15 2.85 8.41
CA LEU A 79 -2.45 3.72 7.48
C LEU A 79 -2.41 5.16 8.00
N THR A 80 -3.50 5.66 8.57
CA THR A 80 -3.54 7.03 9.11
C THR A 80 -2.75 7.18 10.41
N GLU A 81 -2.65 6.13 11.22
CA GLU A 81 -1.76 6.08 12.38
C GLU A 81 -0.30 6.16 11.95
N ALA A 82 0.13 5.32 11.00
CA ALA A 82 1.49 5.35 10.46
C ALA A 82 1.84 6.73 9.87
N LEU A 83 0.96 7.28 9.02
CA LEU A 83 1.16 8.63 8.46
C LEU A 83 1.34 9.71 9.54
N ARG A 84 0.54 9.63 10.61
CA ARG A 84 0.63 10.57 11.73
C ARG A 84 1.94 10.39 12.51
N GLU A 85 2.35 9.16 12.78
CA GLU A 85 3.59 8.83 13.51
C GLU A 85 4.83 9.37 12.77
N HIS A 86 4.93 9.14 11.45
CA HIS A 86 6.01 9.70 10.64
C HIS A 86 5.99 11.23 10.61
N TYR A 87 4.80 11.83 10.43
CA TYR A 87 4.66 13.28 10.39
C TYR A 87 5.04 13.95 11.73
N GLU A 88 4.56 13.40 12.86
CA GLU A 88 4.91 13.89 14.20
C GLU A 88 6.41 13.72 14.50
N ALA A 89 7.04 12.66 13.98
CA ALA A 89 8.48 12.44 14.06
C ALA A 89 9.31 13.32 13.10
N SER A 90 8.68 14.18 12.28
CA SER A 90 9.34 14.95 11.22
C SER A 90 10.13 14.06 10.24
N GLN A 91 9.64 12.84 10.03
CA GLN A 91 10.21 11.87 9.10
C GLN A 91 9.32 11.76 7.87
N SER A 92 9.90 11.89 6.68
CA SER A 92 9.14 11.65 5.44
C SER A 92 8.76 10.17 5.32
N ALA A 93 7.67 9.86 4.62
CA ALA A 93 7.28 8.47 4.34
C ALA A 93 6.84 8.29 2.89
N GLN A 94 7.12 7.10 2.34
CA GLN A 94 6.56 6.62 1.08
C GLN A 94 5.52 5.54 1.36
N VAL A 95 4.32 5.72 0.80
CA VAL A 95 3.20 4.80 0.99
C VAL A 95 3.00 3.90 -0.23
N GLY A 96 2.96 2.60 -0.01
CA GLY A 96 2.60 1.60 -1.01
C GLY A 96 1.22 1.02 -0.78
N LEU A 97 0.40 0.91 -1.83
CA LEU A 97 -0.76 0.02 -1.82
C LEU A 97 -0.63 -1.00 -2.94
N HIS A 98 -0.49 -2.27 -2.56
CA HIS A 98 -0.09 -3.34 -3.47
C HIS A 98 -1.06 -3.51 -4.61
N VAL A 99 -2.31 -3.96 -4.41
CA VAL A 99 -3.26 -4.08 -5.53
C VAL A 99 -4.67 -3.63 -5.14
N LEU A 100 -5.12 -2.52 -5.72
CA LEU A 100 -6.44 -1.92 -5.53
C LEU A 100 -7.57 -2.78 -6.07
N SER A 101 -7.36 -3.50 -7.18
CA SER A 101 -8.39 -4.37 -7.75
C SER A 101 -8.77 -5.50 -6.80
N THR A 102 -7.87 -5.89 -5.88
CA THR A 102 -8.24 -6.79 -4.80
C THR A 102 -9.31 -6.15 -3.91
N LEU A 103 -9.18 -4.87 -3.55
CA LEU A 103 -10.18 -4.20 -2.72
C LEU A 103 -11.55 -4.10 -3.41
N VAL A 104 -11.57 -3.92 -4.74
CA VAL A 104 -12.81 -3.88 -5.54
C VAL A 104 -13.62 -5.18 -5.40
N MET A 105 -12.95 -6.33 -5.24
CA MET A 105 -13.63 -7.62 -5.05
C MET A 105 -14.31 -7.75 -3.68
N TYR A 106 -13.91 -6.97 -2.68
CA TYR A 106 -14.40 -7.09 -1.29
C TYR A 106 -15.16 -5.86 -0.79
N ALA A 107 -15.09 -4.73 -1.49
CA ALA A 107 -15.76 -3.48 -1.14
C ALA A 107 -16.47 -2.88 -2.35
N ASP A 108 -17.62 -2.25 -2.13
CA ASP A 108 -18.29 -1.53 -3.21
C ASP A 108 -17.49 -0.30 -3.67
N MET A 109 -17.62 0.02 -4.95
CA MET A 109 -16.86 1.08 -5.62
C MET A 109 -17.00 2.45 -4.93
N LYS A 110 -18.17 2.76 -4.36
CA LYS A 110 -18.39 4.04 -3.67
C LYS A 110 -17.55 4.11 -2.40
N ARG A 111 -17.57 3.07 -1.57
CA ARG A 111 -16.74 3.00 -0.36
C ARG A 111 -15.25 3.02 -0.70
N LEU A 112 -14.83 2.31 -1.74
CA LEU A 112 -13.44 2.32 -2.18
C LEU A 112 -13.00 3.71 -2.65
N PHE A 113 -13.80 4.38 -3.47
CA PHE A 113 -13.50 5.74 -3.91
C PHE A 113 -13.38 6.72 -2.74
N GLN A 114 -14.31 6.66 -1.77
CA GLN A 114 -14.25 7.49 -0.57
C GLN A 114 -12.99 7.22 0.26
N PHE A 115 -12.65 5.94 0.42
CA PHE A 115 -11.42 5.53 1.10
C PHE A 115 -10.18 6.11 0.40
N LEU A 116 -10.06 5.94 -0.91
CA LEU A 116 -8.92 6.45 -1.68
C LEU A 116 -8.84 7.97 -1.59
N HIS A 117 -9.96 8.67 -1.76
CA HIS A 117 -10.00 10.13 -1.66
C HIS A 117 -9.51 10.64 -0.29
N VAL A 118 -9.87 9.97 0.80
CA VAL A 118 -9.40 10.33 2.15
C VAL A 118 -7.91 10.05 2.30
N ILE A 119 -7.45 8.87 1.85
CA ILE A 119 -6.05 8.47 2.02
C ILE A 119 -5.10 9.31 1.18
N THR A 120 -5.39 9.52 -0.11
CA THR A 120 -4.53 10.35 -0.98
C THR A 120 -4.52 11.79 -0.49
N GLY A 121 -5.66 12.33 -0.04
CA GLY A 121 -5.72 13.65 0.58
C GLY A 121 -4.84 13.78 1.83
N ARG A 122 -4.75 12.74 2.67
CA ARG A 122 -3.87 12.75 3.84
C ARG A 122 -2.39 12.65 3.48
N ILE A 123 -2.04 11.79 2.53
CA ILE A 123 -0.67 11.68 2.00
C ILE A 123 -0.20 13.02 1.45
N ALA A 124 -1.06 13.69 0.66
CA ALA A 124 -0.77 15.01 0.12
C ALA A 124 -0.62 16.07 1.22
N ALA A 125 -1.48 16.05 2.24
CA ALA A 125 -1.42 17.00 3.35
C ALA A 125 -0.16 16.89 4.21
N THR A 126 0.46 15.70 4.29
CA THR A 126 1.74 15.51 4.99
C THR A 126 2.97 15.79 4.11
N GLY A 127 2.78 16.06 2.81
CA GLY A 127 3.86 16.18 1.84
C GLY A 127 4.56 14.85 1.55
N PHE A 128 3.90 13.73 1.81
CA PHE A 128 4.42 12.39 1.55
C PHE A 128 4.06 11.95 0.12
N SER A 129 4.71 10.89 -0.35
CA SER A 129 4.43 10.31 -1.67
C SER A 129 3.78 8.93 -1.54
N GLY A 130 2.98 8.56 -2.54
CA GLY A 130 2.20 7.33 -2.53
C GLY A 130 2.17 6.63 -3.90
N VAL A 131 2.38 5.32 -3.91
CA VAL A 131 2.33 4.47 -5.11
C VAL A 131 1.30 3.37 -4.92
N PHE A 132 0.30 3.37 -5.80
CA PHE A 132 -0.84 2.46 -5.75
C PHE A 132 -0.89 1.69 -7.07
N THR A 133 -1.04 0.37 -7.02
CA THR A 133 -1.24 -0.40 -8.26
C THR A 133 -2.66 -0.91 -8.39
N LEU A 134 -3.08 -1.05 -9.64
CA LEU A 134 -4.40 -1.52 -10.02
C LEU A 134 -4.22 -2.48 -11.19
N ASP A 135 -4.81 -3.66 -11.08
CA ASP A 135 -4.94 -4.57 -12.20
C ASP A 135 -6.19 -4.19 -13.00
N THR A 136 -5.99 -3.73 -14.23
CA THR A 136 -7.06 -3.20 -15.09
C THR A 136 -7.96 -4.30 -15.64
N GLY A 137 -7.57 -5.58 -15.58
CA GLY A 137 -8.42 -6.69 -16.02
C GLY A 137 -9.65 -6.96 -15.12
N PHE A 138 -9.71 -6.32 -13.95
CA PHE A 138 -10.74 -6.56 -12.93
C PHE A 138 -11.72 -5.40 -12.75
N VAL A 139 -11.56 -4.30 -13.48
CA VAL A 139 -12.41 -3.11 -13.41
C VAL A 139 -12.81 -2.68 -14.81
N ASP A 140 -14.03 -2.19 -14.97
CA ASP A 140 -14.44 -1.63 -16.26
C ASP A 140 -13.85 -0.23 -16.52
N GLU A 141 -13.99 0.30 -17.74
CA GLU A 141 -13.44 1.61 -18.11
C GLU A 141 -14.00 2.76 -17.25
N ARG A 142 -15.26 2.65 -16.81
CA ARG A 142 -15.92 3.67 -16.00
C ARG A 142 -15.43 3.62 -14.56
N GLU A 143 -15.29 2.43 -13.99
CA GLU A 143 -14.70 2.20 -12.68
C GLU A 143 -13.24 2.66 -12.65
N LEU A 144 -12.47 2.31 -13.68
CA LEU A 144 -11.09 2.76 -13.84
C LEU A 144 -11.00 4.29 -13.89
N ALA A 145 -11.88 4.96 -14.64
CA ALA A 145 -11.91 6.42 -14.72
C ALA A 145 -12.20 7.07 -13.35
N LEU A 146 -13.05 6.46 -12.53
CA LEU A 146 -13.33 6.94 -11.17
C LEU A 146 -12.14 6.71 -10.24
N LEU A 147 -11.55 5.52 -10.27
CA LEU A 147 -10.40 5.17 -9.43
C LEU A 147 -9.17 6.03 -9.73
N LYS A 148 -9.04 6.55 -10.95
CA LYS A 148 -7.95 7.44 -11.36
C LYS A 148 -8.02 8.85 -10.77
N GLN A 149 -9.21 9.35 -10.42
CA GLN A 149 -9.40 10.76 -10.02
C GLN A 149 -8.64 11.20 -8.75
N PRO A 150 -8.49 10.37 -7.71
CA PRO A 150 -7.78 10.79 -6.48
C PRO A 150 -6.26 10.85 -6.62
N PHE A 151 -5.70 10.49 -7.78
CA PHE A 151 -4.26 10.38 -8.01
C PHE A 151 -3.74 11.50 -8.92
N ASP A 152 -2.55 12.01 -8.61
CA ASP A 152 -1.91 13.08 -9.38
C ASP A 152 -1.26 12.60 -10.68
N GLY A 153 -0.94 11.31 -10.78
CA GLY A 153 -0.26 10.71 -11.92
C GLY A 153 -0.60 9.24 -12.09
N ILE A 154 -0.56 8.77 -13.33
CA ILE A 154 -0.88 7.39 -13.70
C ILE A 154 0.23 6.88 -14.61
N VAL A 155 0.77 5.71 -14.27
CA VAL A 155 1.71 4.97 -15.11
C VAL A 155 1.03 3.69 -15.56
N GLU A 156 0.82 3.54 -16.87
CA GLU A 156 0.27 2.31 -17.44
C GLU A 156 1.40 1.45 -18.00
N THR A 157 1.50 0.22 -17.49
CA THR A 157 2.42 -0.80 -18.01
C THR A 157 1.66 -1.76 -18.90
N ARG A 158 2.26 -2.16 -20.01
CA ARG A 158 1.73 -3.19 -20.90
C ARG A 158 2.82 -4.20 -21.18
N GLU A 159 2.50 -5.49 -21.05
CA GLU A 159 3.37 -6.53 -21.59
C GLU A 159 3.34 -6.38 -23.12
N THR A 160 4.44 -5.93 -23.69
CA THR A 160 4.66 -6.06 -25.13
C THR A 160 5.26 -7.44 -25.36
N ASP A 161 4.65 -8.25 -26.23
CA ASP A 161 5.27 -9.47 -26.76
C ASP A 161 6.57 -9.07 -27.49
N GLY A 162 7.68 -9.05 -26.75
CA GLY A 162 9.00 -8.65 -27.23
C GLY A 162 10.04 -9.12 -26.22
N ASP A 163 11.01 -9.89 -26.71
CA ASP A 163 12.18 -10.33 -25.95
C ASP A 163 12.78 -9.16 -25.14
N PRO A 164 13.34 -9.42 -23.94
CA PRO A 164 14.10 -8.41 -23.22
C PRO A 164 15.37 -8.08 -24.03
N GLU A 165 15.40 -6.90 -24.65
CA GLU A 165 16.65 -6.21 -25.03
C GLU A 165 17.01 -5.14 -24.01
#